data_AF-A0A7Y3JCS4-F1
#
_entry.id   AF-A0A7Y3JCS4-F1
#
_cell.length_a   1.000
_cell.length_b   1.000
_cell.length_c   1.000
_cell.angle_alpha   90.00
_cell.angle_beta   90.00
_cell.angle_gamma   90.00
#
_symmetry.space_group_name_H-M   'P 1'
#
loop_
_entity.id
_entity.type
_entity.pdbx_description
1 polymer ?
#
loop_
_entity_poly.entity_id
_entity_poly.type
_entity_poly.pdbx_seq_one_letter_code
_entity_poly.pdbx_strand_id
1 'polypeptide(L)'
;MSDTFPLLPAPEPQAEAGAQDGEADGGLRTLPDGDHLIGQMTVAYVCIGCEKFLQRLVVDWVYPAGKTICFGTMPMVYDVARRRDRPHRFDHLLGPNPTGVEQSVLFEEVLCEACYPQRQETCEANTRKLDAWWPSYRRVSALARIAQEDLERNIEPSVQRVVDAITAADLPQILGEAQCTELACKHRTPARRERQLRNFLHQHQRRIERYIFSRLDRKALWDRDGFLQAVVASRHLAKELGLEGDVSFARRLDRPELGAYGTIGFGSQLAQVCNPEALQAWPTMWELLTLNALQRIRQTRSEIKFPYFFGAVEQLRKKVTELAIATFIAPDIIQ
;
A
#
# COMPACT_ATOMS: atom_id res chain seq x y z
N MET A 1 -64.42 -32.45 -21.13
CA MET A 1 -63.41 -33.43 -21.55
C MET A 1 -62.08 -32.83 -21.11
N SER A 2 -61.54 -33.38 -20.03
CA SER A 2 -60.41 -32.84 -19.28
C SER A 2 -59.18 -33.65 -19.66
N ASP A 3 -58.24 -33.04 -20.37
CA ASP A 3 -56.98 -33.67 -20.72
C ASP A 3 -55.97 -33.50 -19.58
N THR A 4 -55.77 -34.61 -18.87
CA THR A 4 -54.80 -34.78 -17.79
C THR A 4 -53.44 -35.11 -18.42
N PHE A 5 -52.46 -34.22 -18.28
CA PHE A 5 -51.07 -34.52 -18.62
C PHE A 5 -50.50 -35.59 -17.66
N PRO A 6 -49.74 -36.59 -18.12
CA PRO A 6 -49.12 -37.56 -17.24
C PRO A 6 -47.96 -36.91 -16.46
N LEU A 7 -48.10 -36.88 -15.13
CA LEU A 7 -47.02 -36.58 -14.19
C LEU A 7 -45.94 -37.67 -14.28
N LEU A 8 -44.72 -37.28 -14.64
CA LEU A 8 -43.53 -38.10 -14.40
C LEU A 8 -43.35 -38.26 -12.87
N PRO A 9 -43.07 -39.48 -12.37
CA PRO A 9 -42.78 -39.67 -10.95
C PRO A 9 -41.51 -38.92 -10.57
N ALA A 10 -41.54 -38.30 -9.39
CA ALA A 10 -40.35 -37.69 -8.79
C ALA A 10 -39.25 -38.76 -8.66
N PRO A 11 -37.98 -38.43 -8.97
CA PRO A 11 -36.88 -39.37 -8.75
C PRO A 11 -36.79 -39.67 -7.25
N GLU A 12 -36.71 -40.97 -6.92
CA GLU A 12 -36.52 -41.43 -5.54
C GLU A 12 -35.22 -40.86 -4.95
N PRO A 13 -35.22 -40.47 -3.67
CA PRO A 13 -34.02 -40.00 -3.00
C PRO A 13 -33.01 -41.16 -2.92
N GLN A 14 -31.92 -41.07 -3.68
CA GLN A 14 -30.80 -41.97 -3.50
C GLN A 14 -30.18 -41.70 -2.13
N ALA A 15 -30.11 -42.78 -1.34
CA ALA A 15 -29.62 -42.81 0.01
C ALA A 15 -28.24 -42.14 0.14
N GLU A 16 -28.12 -41.28 1.15
CA GLU A 16 -26.88 -40.69 1.63
C GLU A 16 -25.86 -41.79 1.95
N ALA A 17 -24.89 -41.99 1.06
CA ALA A 17 -23.71 -42.78 1.34
C ALA A 17 -22.63 -41.87 1.91
N GLY A 18 -22.57 -41.84 3.25
CA GLY A 18 -21.37 -41.46 4.00
C GLY A 18 -21.21 -39.98 4.28
N ALA A 19 -21.83 -39.51 5.37
CA ALA A 19 -21.17 -38.55 6.24
C ALA A 19 -19.85 -39.18 6.72
N GLN A 20 -18.76 -38.91 6.02
CA GLN A 20 -17.46 -38.91 6.66
C GLN A 20 -17.33 -37.55 7.34
N ASP A 21 -17.41 -37.56 8.66
CA ASP A 21 -16.76 -36.56 9.50
C ASP A 21 -15.26 -36.58 9.15
N GLY A 22 -14.91 -35.88 8.08
CA GLY A 22 -13.53 -35.56 7.74
C GLY A 22 -13.12 -34.40 8.62
N GLU A 23 -12.34 -34.70 9.65
CA GLU A 23 -11.53 -33.73 10.37
C GLU A 23 -11.04 -32.66 9.41
N ALA A 24 -11.24 -31.40 9.79
CA ALA A 24 -10.60 -30.26 9.16
C ALA A 24 -9.09 -30.39 9.37
N ASP A 25 -8.44 -31.20 8.53
CA ASP A 25 -7.01 -31.25 8.39
C ASP A 25 -6.58 -29.89 7.83
N GLY A 26 -6.18 -29.00 8.72
CA GLY A 26 -5.66 -27.66 8.43
C GLY A 26 -4.30 -27.69 7.72
N GLY A 27 -4.06 -28.70 6.88
CA GLY A 27 -2.93 -28.80 5.99
C GLY A 27 -3.15 -27.90 4.78
N LEU A 28 -2.33 -26.84 4.65
CA LEU A 28 -2.24 -26.06 3.43
C LEU A 28 -1.88 -26.98 2.27
N ARG A 29 -2.82 -27.22 1.34
CA ARG A 29 -2.56 -28.01 0.14
C ARG A 29 -1.48 -27.29 -0.67
N THR A 30 -0.37 -27.96 -0.95
CA THR A 30 0.79 -27.36 -1.60
C THR A 30 0.85 -27.81 -3.07
N LEU A 31 1.05 -26.87 -3.99
CA LEU A 31 1.25 -27.10 -5.41
C LEU A 31 2.63 -27.73 -5.69
N PRO A 32 2.87 -28.36 -6.86
CA PRO A 32 4.13 -29.04 -7.17
C PRO A 32 5.38 -28.14 -7.16
N ASP A 33 5.22 -26.83 -7.25
CA ASP A 33 6.25 -25.80 -7.18
C ASP A 33 6.51 -25.29 -5.74
N GLY A 34 5.79 -25.82 -4.74
CA GLY A 34 5.93 -25.45 -3.33
C GLY A 34 5.01 -24.31 -2.89
N ASP A 35 4.15 -23.80 -3.77
CA ASP A 35 3.16 -22.77 -3.44
C ASP A 35 2.00 -23.33 -2.61
N HIS A 36 1.40 -22.53 -1.73
CA HIS A 36 0.35 -22.97 -0.81
C HIS A 36 -1.05 -22.47 -1.22
N LEU A 37 -2.04 -23.35 -1.23
CA LEU A 37 -3.44 -23.00 -1.46
C LEU A 37 -4.09 -22.55 -0.15
N ILE A 38 -4.62 -21.33 -0.15
CA ILE A 38 -5.17 -20.68 1.05
C ILE A 38 -6.66 -20.95 1.20
N GLY A 39 -7.42 -20.87 0.10
CA GLY A 39 -8.86 -21.03 0.13
C GLY A 39 -9.53 -20.57 -1.16
N GLN A 40 -10.78 -21.01 -1.31
CA GLN A 40 -11.58 -20.79 -2.50
C GLN A 40 -12.30 -19.43 -2.45
N MET A 41 -12.46 -18.80 -3.61
CA MET A 41 -13.20 -17.56 -3.80
C MET A 41 -13.80 -17.52 -5.20
N THR A 42 -14.94 -16.85 -5.37
CA THR A 42 -15.47 -16.51 -6.69
C THR A 42 -15.04 -15.11 -7.09
N VAL A 43 -14.39 -14.99 -8.25
CA VAL A 43 -14.23 -13.71 -8.95
C VAL A 43 -15.39 -13.55 -9.92
N ALA A 44 -16.25 -12.56 -9.66
CA ALA A 44 -17.45 -12.31 -10.43
C ALA A 44 -17.33 -11.01 -11.23
N TYR A 45 -17.32 -11.12 -12.55
CA TYR A 45 -17.35 -9.97 -13.45
C TYR A 45 -18.80 -9.53 -13.64
N VAL A 46 -19.12 -8.33 -13.17
CA VAL A 46 -20.47 -7.77 -13.18
C VAL A 46 -20.51 -6.52 -14.03
N CYS A 47 -21.49 -6.45 -14.94
CA CYS A 47 -21.72 -5.25 -15.74
C CYS A 47 -22.27 -4.13 -14.85
N ILE A 48 -21.57 -3.00 -14.75
CA ILE A 48 -22.02 -1.85 -13.96
C ILE A 48 -23.21 -1.11 -14.58
N GLY A 49 -23.49 -1.34 -15.87
CA GLY A 49 -24.56 -0.66 -16.60
C GLY A 49 -25.90 -1.38 -16.50
N CYS A 50 -25.89 -2.72 -16.58
CA CYS A 50 -27.09 -3.54 -16.53
C CYS A 50 -27.17 -4.47 -15.31
N GLU A 51 -26.18 -4.42 -14.42
CA GLU A 51 -26.11 -5.17 -13.16
C GLU A 51 -26.29 -6.68 -13.35
N LYS A 52 -25.66 -7.25 -14.38
CA LYS A 52 -25.68 -8.69 -14.68
C LYS A 52 -24.31 -9.31 -14.54
N PHE A 53 -24.27 -10.56 -14.05
CA PHE A 53 -23.07 -11.39 -14.18
C PHE A 53 -22.77 -11.64 -15.65
N LEU A 54 -21.53 -11.42 -16.03
CA LEU A 54 -21.00 -11.75 -17.35
C LEU A 54 -20.14 -12.99 -17.27
N GLN A 55 -19.36 -13.12 -16.20
CA GLN A 55 -18.50 -14.27 -15.97
C GLN A 55 -18.28 -14.51 -14.48
N ARG A 56 -18.15 -15.77 -14.09
CA ARG A 56 -17.74 -16.18 -12.74
C ARG A 56 -16.58 -17.16 -12.84
N LEU A 57 -15.50 -16.88 -12.12
CA LEU A 57 -14.37 -17.79 -11.98
C LEU A 57 -14.26 -18.22 -10.53
N VAL A 58 -14.34 -19.52 -10.29
CA VAL A 58 -14.02 -20.10 -8.99
C VAL A 58 -12.51 -20.34 -8.97
N VAL A 59 -11.83 -19.73 -8.00
CA VAL A 59 -10.38 -19.78 -7.89
C VAL A 59 -9.95 -20.16 -6.48
N ASP A 60 -8.87 -20.92 -6.38
CA ASP A 60 -8.15 -21.16 -5.14
C ASP A 60 -6.97 -20.19 -5.07
N TRP A 61 -6.94 -19.33 -4.04
CA TRP A 61 -5.84 -18.38 -3.87
C TRP A 61 -4.52 -19.09 -3.57
N VAL A 62 -3.47 -18.68 -4.29
CA VAL A 62 -2.14 -19.27 -4.18
C VAL A 62 -1.22 -18.29 -3.44
N TYR A 63 -0.51 -18.82 -2.44
CA TYR A 63 0.56 -18.12 -1.75
C TYR A 63 1.91 -18.64 -2.23
N PRO A 64 2.83 -17.76 -2.67
CA PRO A 64 4.12 -18.20 -3.17
C PRO A 64 4.97 -18.92 -2.10
N ALA A 65 5.69 -19.95 -2.53
CA ALA A 65 6.66 -20.68 -1.71
C ALA A 65 7.66 -19.72 -1.01
N GLY A 66 7.98 -19.99 0.26
CA GLY A 66 8.98 -19.24 1.03
C GLY A 66 8.54 -17.85 1.50
N LYS A 67 7.31 -17.42 1.21
CA LYS A 67 6.72 -16.24 1.85
C LYS A 67 6.00 -16.66 3.14
N THR A 68 6.10 -15.84 4.19
CA THR A 68 5.34 -16.07 5.43
C THR A 68 3.87 -15.75 5.19
N ILE A 69 2.97 -16.68 5.48
CA ILE A 69 1.52 -16.44 5.44
C ILE A 69 1.19 -15.47 6.57
N CYS A 70 0.93 -14.21 6.22
CA CYS A 70 0.35 -13.28 7.18
C CYS A 70 -1.11 -13.71 7.40
N PHE A 71 -1.40 -14.36 8.53
CA PHE A 71 -2.76 -14.76 8.89
C PHE A 71 -3.71 -13.55 8.85
N GLY A 72 -4.69 -13.61 7.94
CA GLY A 72 -5.73 -12.59 7.72
C GLY A 72 -6.19 -12.37 6.27
N THR A 73 -5.69 -13.13 5.30
CA THR A 73 -5.54 -12.63 3.93
C THR A 73 -6.51 -13.23 2.90
N MET A 74 -7.40 -12.37 2.40
CA MET A 74 -8.22 -12.43 1.17
C MET A 74 -9.60 -13.11 1.22
N PRO A 75 -9.81 -14.43 1.38
CA PRO A 75 -11.17 -14.99 1.38
C PRO A 75 -12.06 -14.36 2.46
N MET A 76 -11.50 -14.06 3.63
CA MET A 76 -12.22 -13.38 4.72
C MET A 76 -12.57 -11.91 4.42
N VAL A 77 -11.80 -11.23 3.56
CA VAL A 77 -12.10 -9.86 3.11
C VAL A 77 -13.28 -9.89 2.14
N TYR A 78 -13.37 -10.97 1.37
CA TYR A 78 -14.43 -11.17 0.39
C TYR A 78 -15.63 -11.97 0.89
N ASP A 79 -15.59 -12.38 2.17
CA ASP A 79 -16.65 -13.11 2.85
C ASP A 79 -17.92 -12.25 2.92
N VAL A 80 -18.97 -12.72 2.24
CA VAL A 80 -20.25 -12.04 2.11
C VAL A 80 -20.92 -11.91 3.48
N ALA A 81 -20.79 -12.91 4.36
CA ALA A 81 -21.39 -12.87 5.69
C ALA A 81 -20.76 -11.81 6.59
N ARG A 82 -19.49 -11.43 6.34
CA ARG A 82 -18.76 -10.41 7.11
C ARG A 82 -19.01 -8.98 6.64
N ARG A 83 -19.63 -8.79 5.48
CA ARG A 83 -19.91 -7.46 4.90
C ARG A 83 -21.21 -6.82 5.41
N ARG A 84 -21.88 -7.40 6.40
CA ARG A 84 -23.19 -6.91 6.90
C ARG A 84 -23.23 -5.41 7.20
N ASP A 85 -22.15 -4.86 7.77
CA ASP A 85 -22.08 -3.44 8.13
C ASP A 85 -21.77 -2.52 6.93
N ARG A 86 -21.27 -3.09 5.82
CA ARG A 86 -20.90 -2.37 4.58
C ARG A 86 -21.13 -3.29 3.37
N PRO A 87 -22.40 -3.52 2.97
CA PRO A 87 -22.71 -4.41 1.86
C PRO A 87 -22.11 -3.89 0.55
N HIS A 88 -21.67 -4.81 -0.30
CA HIS A 88 -21.27 -4.49 -1.67
C HIS A 88 -22.52 -4.15 -2.49
N ARG A 89 -22.40 -3.22 -3.45
CA ARG A 89 -23.54 -2.80 -4.28
C ARG A 89 -24.17 -3.94 -5.08
N PHE A 90 -23.41 -5.00 -5.36
CA PHE A 90 -23.83 -6.17 -6.11
C PHE A 90 -24.20 -7.39 -5.26
N ASP A 91 -24.22 -7.25 -3.92
CA ASP A 91 -24.61 -8.36 -3.04
C ASP A 91 -26.06 -8.84 -3.33
N HIS A 92 -26.91 -7.95 -3.85
CA HIS A 92 -28.29 -8.28 -4.26
C HIS A 92 -28.36 -9.26 -5.44
N LEU A 93 -27.27 -9.44 -6.18
CA LEU A 93 -27.17 -10.41 -7.27
C LEU A 93 -26.84 -11.83 -6.77
N LEU A 94 -26.43 -11.97 -5.50
CA LEU A 94 -26.18 -13.26 -4.88
C LEU A 94 -27.49 -13.88 -4.37
N GLY A 95 -27.50 -15.21 -4.23
CA GLY A 95 -28.65 -15.89 -3.65
C GLY A 95 -28.92 -15.43 -2.20
N PRO A 96 -30.16 -15.55 -1.69
CA PRO A 96 -30.52 -15.11 -0.34
C PRO A 96 -29.75 -15.87 0.77
N ASN A 97 -29.25 -17.06 0.45
CA ASN A 97 -28.39 -17.87 1.32
C ASN A 97 -27.17 -18.34 0.48
N PRO A 98 -26.10 -17.53 0.39
CA PRO A 98 -24.91 -17.90 -0.39
C PRO A 98 -24.28 -19.17 0.21
N THR A 99 -24.14 -20.22 -0.60
CA THR A 99 -23.53 -21.50 -0.21
C THR A 99 -22.27 -21.76 -1.03
N GLY A 100 -21.30 -22.45 -0.41
CA GLY A 100 -20.04 -22.82 -1.04
C GLY A 100 -19.31 -21.61 -1.66
N VAL A 101 -19.18 -21.62 -2.99
CA VAL A 101 -18.44 -20.64 -3.79
C VAL A 101 -19.01 -19.21 -3.73
N GLU A 102 -20.26 -19.03 -3.30
CA GLU A 102 -20.89 -17.70 -3.14
C GLU A 102 -20.66 -17.10 -1.74
N GLN A 103 -20.03 -17.82 -0.81
CA GLN A 103 -19.71 -17.31 0.52
C GLN A 103 -18.57 -16.28 0.50
N SER A 104 -17.70 -16.33 -0.51
CA SER A 104 -16.57 -15.44 -0.69
C SER A 104 -16.51 -14.96 -2.13
N VAL A 105 -16.83 -13.68 -2.37
CA VAL A 105 -16.99 -13.14 -3.73
C VAL A 105 -16.24 -11.82 -3.90
N LEU A 106 -15.27 -11.80 -4.81
CA LEU A 106 -14.67 -10.57 -5.34
C LEU A 106 -15.48 -10.12 -6.57
N PHE A 107 -16.07 -8.93 -6.50
CA PHE A 107 -16.75 -8.34 -7.63
C PHE A 107 -15.76 -7.49 -8.46
N GLU A 108 -15.61 -7.85 -9.73
CA GLU A 108 -14.87 -7.08 -10.72
C GLU A 108 -15.87 -6.31 -11.59
N GLU A 109 -15.69 -4.99 -11.63
CA GLU A 109 -16.64 -4.08 -12.24
C GLU A 109 -16.29 -3.82 -13.70
N VAL A 110 -17.17 -4.22 -14.62
CA VAL A 110 -16.92 -4.13 -16.06
C VAL A 110 -18.12 -3.54 -16.81
N LEU A 111 -17.95 -3.28 -18.10
CA LEU A 111 -19.02 -3.00 -19.05
C LEU A 111 -19.12 -4.20 -20.01
N CYS A 112 -20.35 -4.64 -20.30
CA CYS A 112 -20.60 -5.64 -21.33
C CYS A 112 -20.65 -5.01 -22.73
N GLU A 113 -20.66 -5.86 -23.76
CA GLU A 113 -20.77 -5.47 -25.17
C GLU A 113 -21.98 -4.58 -25.48
N ALA A 114 -23.08 -4.73 -24.76
CA ALA A 114 -24.27 -3.88 -24.93
C ALA A 114 -24.15 -2.52 -24.19
N CYS A 115 -23.41 -2.46 -23.08
CA CYS A 115 -23.31 -1.26 -22.25
C CYS A 115 -22.11 -0.37 -22.60
N TYR A 116 -21.04 -0.95 -23.15
CA TYR A 116 -19.84 -0.20 -23.54
C TYR A 116 -20.09 0.88 -24.61
N PRO A 117 -20.86 0.63 -25.70
CA PRO A 117 -21.09 1.62 -26.75
C PRO A 117 -21.66 2.95 -26.24
N GLN A 118 -22.47 2.91 -25.18
CA GLN A 118 -23.05 4.11 -24.56
C GLN A 118 -22.01 5.02 -23.90
N ARG A 119 -20.83 4.51 -23.59
CA ARG A 119 -19.73 5.21 -22.91
C ARG A 119 -18.46 5.29 -23.74
N GLN A 120 -18.42 4.64 -24.90
CA GLN A 120 -17.23 4.47 -25.72
C GLN A 120 -16.58 5.82 -26.07
N GLU A 121 -17.35 6.76 -26.62
CA GLU A 121 -16.81 8.06 -27.04
C GLU A 121 -16.17 8.83 -25.88
N THR A 122 -16.84 8.83 -24.71
CA THR A 122 -16.31 9.49 -23.51
C THR A 122 -15.05 8.78 -23.00
N CYS A 123 -15.04 7.45 -22.97
CA CYS A 123 -13.89 6.67 -22.54
C CYS A 123 -12.68 6.88 -23.46
N GLU A 124 -12.87 6.87 -24.78
CA GLU A 124 -11.81 7.09 -25.76
C GLU A 124 -11.28 8.53 -25.72
N ALA A 125 -12.16 9.52 -25.54
CA ALA A 125 -11.75 10.90 -25.31
C ALA A 125 -10.91 11.05 -24.03
N ASN A 126 -11.32 10.37 -22.95
CA ASN A 126 -10.60 10.36 -21.69
C ASN A 126 -9.25 9.65 -21.79
N THR A 127 -9.17 8.52 -22.49
CA THR A 127 -7.90 7.83 -22.76
C THR A 127 -6.92 8.75 -23.49
N ARG A 128 -7.34 9.46 -24.54
CA ARG A 128 -6.47 10.41 -25.26
C ARG A 128 -5.95 11.53 -24.36
N LYS A 129 -6.79 12.07 -23.48
CA LYS A 129 -6.37 13.08 -22.49
C LYS A 129 -5.37 12.50 -21.49
N LEU A 130 -5.62 11.29 -21.00
CA LEU A 130 -4.72 10.61 -20.08
C LEU A 130 -3.37 10.31 -20.73
N ASP A 131 -3.36 9.84 -21.98
CA ASP A 131 -2.15 9.58 -22.75
C ASP A 131 -1.33 10.85 -22.99
N ALA A 132 -1.99 11.99 -23.26
CA ALA A 132 -1.33 13.29 -23.39
C ALA A 132 -0.72 13.78 -22.05
N TRP A 133 -1.40 13.53 -20.93
CA TRP A 133 -0.92 13.91 -19.60
C TRP A 133 0.17 12.98 -19.05
N TRP A 134 0.11 11.68 -19.37
CA TRP A 134 0.90 10.62 -18.76
C TRP A 134 2.42 10.86 -18.80
N PRO A 135 3.03 11.33 -19.90
CA PRO A 135 4.47 11.65 -19.93
C PRO A 135 4.87 12.71 -18.90
N SER A 136 4.02 13.72 -18.68
CA SER A 136 4.27 14.77 -17.68
C SER A 136 4.22 14.20 -16.26
N TYR A 137 3.26 13.32 -15.97
CA TYR A 137 3.20 12.60 -14.69
C TYR A 137 4.39 11.64 -14.50
N ARG A 138 4.80 10.90 -15.54
CA ARG A 138 5.98 10.02 -15.47
C ARG A 138 7.24 10.78 -15.07
N ARG A 139 7.40 12.01 -15.54
CA ARG A 139 8.50 12.89 -15.10
C ARG A 139 8.42 13.19 -13.61
N VAL A 140 7.24 13.52 -13.08
CA VAL A 140 7.04 13.73 -11.63
C VAL A 140 7.43 12.49 -10.83
N SER A 141 6.96 11.31 -11.25
CA SER A 141 7.29 10.03 -10.59
C SER A 141 8.78 9.71 -10.65
N ALA A 142 9.44 9.92 -11.80
CA ALA A 142 10.88 9.72 -11.92
C ALA A 142 11.68 10.65 -11.00
N LEU A 143 11.31 11.94 -10.93
CA LEU A 143 11.95 12.91 -10.04
C LEU A 143 11.69 12.60 -8.57
N ALA A 144 10.53 12.06 -8.21
CA ALA A 144 10.27 11.61 -6.84
C ALA A 144 11.19 10.46 -6.43
N ARG A 145 11.44 9.51 -7.33
CA ARG A 145 12.41 8.42 -7.09
C ARG A 145 13.83 8.96 -6.93
N ILE A 146 14.28 9.83 -7.83
CA ILE A 146 15.60 10.49 -7.74
C ILE A 146 15.72 11.27 -6.42
N ALA A 147 14.68 12.01 -6.05
CA ALA A 147 14.65 12.74 -4.79
C ALA A 147 14.80 11.83 -3.57
N GLN A 148 14.15 10.66 -3.57
CA GLN A 148 14.29 9.68 -2.50
C GLN A 148 15.73 9.13 -2.42
N GLU A 149 16.31 8.77 -3.56
CA GLU A 149 17.70 8.29 -3.66
C GLU A 149 18.71 9.36 -3.18
N ASP A 150 18.50 10.62 -3.58
CA ASP A 150 19.34 11.75 -3.18
C ASP A 150 19.23 12.02 -1.68
N LEU A 151 18.02 11.99 -1.12
CA LEU A 151 17.80 12.13 0.32
C LEU A 151 18.55 11.04 1.09
N GLU A 152 18.41 9.78 0.69
CA GLU A 152 19.10 8.65 1.32
C GLU A 152 20.62 8.78 1.25
N ARG A 153 21.15 9.22 0.10
CA ARG A 153 22.60 9.38 -0.11
C ARG A 153 23.19 10.57 0.65
N ASN A 154 22.49 11.69 0.69
CA ASN A 154 23.06 12.97 1.14
C ASN A 154 22.75 13.29 2.60
N ILE A 155 21.74 12.67 3.21
CA ILE A 155 21.31 13.00 4.56
C ILE A 155 22.39 12.71 5.60
N GLU A 156 23.00 11.53 5.59
CA GLU A 156 23.95 11.12 6.61
C GLU A 156 25.23 11.99 6.59
N PRO A 157 25.89 12.21 5.43
CA PRO A 157 27.02 13.16 5.36
C PRO A 157 26.64 14.59 5.78
N SER A 158 25.41 15.01 5.51
CA SER A 158 24.94 16.36 5.89
C SER A 158 24.69 16.47 7.38
N VAL A 159 24.14 15.43 8.01
CA VAL A 159 24.00 15.40 9.47
C VAL A 159 25.35 15.31 10.15
N GLN A 160 26.28 14.50 9.64
CA GLN A 160 27.64 14.44 10.19
C GLN A 160 28.31 15.83 10.21
N ARG A 161 28.21 16.59 9.11
CA ARG A 161 28.69 17.98 9.06
C ARG A 161 28.05 18.88 10.12
N VAL A 162 26.75 18.71 10.37
CA VAL A 162 26.05 19.43 11.45
C VAL A 162 26.60 19.03 12.81
N VAL A 163 26.81 17.74 13.08
CA VAL A 163 27.36 17.24 14.35
C VAL A 163 28.79 17.73 14.57
N ASP A 164 29.63 17.71 13.54
CA ASP A 164 31.02 18.15 13.61
C ASP A 164 31.15 19.65 13.89
N ALA A 165 30.21 20.45 13.40
CA ALA A 165 30.18 21.90 13.60
C ALA A 165 29.70 22.32 15.01
N ILE A 166 29.24 21.38 15.86
CA ILE A 166 28.72 21.70 17.18
C ILE A 166 29.85 22.02 18.16
N THR A 167 29.64 23.10 18.90
CA THR A 167 30.58 23.63 19.88
C THR A 167 29.94 23.72 21.26
N ALA A 168 30.74 24.05 22.28
CA ALA A 168 30.23 24.26 23.64
C ALA A 168 29.16 25.36 23.72
N ALA A 169 29.21 26.36 22.83
CA ALA A 169 28.23 27.45 22.79
C ALA A 169 26.81 26.98 22.42
N ASP A 170 26.67 25.83 21.76
CA ASP A 170 25.37 25.27 21.36
C ASP A 170 24.69 24.47 22.49
N LEU A 171 25.42 24.15 23.58
CA LEU A 171 24.93 23.31 24.68
C LEU A 171 23.66 23.86 25.36
N PRO A 172 23.50 25.18 25.63
CA PRO A 172 22.28 25.71 26.22
C PRO A 172 21.06 25.53 25.33
N GLN A 173 21.22 25.58 24.00
CA GLN A 173 20.12 25.36 23.06
C GLN A 173 19.72 23.88 22.97
N ILE A 174 20.70 22.97 23.09
CA ILE A 174 20.49 21.52 23.00
C ILE A 174 19.96 20.93 24.31
N LEU A 175 20.57 21.28 25.44
CA LEU A 175 20.26 20.76 26.78
C LEU A 175 19.21 21.61 27.52
N GLY A 176 19.24 22.92 27.31
CA GLY A 176 18.48 23.93 28.07
C GLY A 176 19.37 24.66 29.10
N GLU A 177 19.17 25.97 29.23
CA GLU A 177 19.96 26.84 30.12
C GLU A 177 19.92 26.42 31.59
N ALA A 178 18.73 26.02 32.08
CA ALA A 178 18.56 25.52 33.44
C ALA A 178 19.36 24.22 33.67
N GLN A 179 19.34 23.31 32.70
CA GLN A 179 20.08 22.05 32.75
C GLN A 179 21.60 22.30 32.72
N CYS A 180 22.07 23.25 31.92
CA CYS A 180 23.48 23.68 31.92
C CYS A 180 23.89 24.23 33.29
N THR A 181 23.05 25.05 33.93
CA THR A 181 23.32 25.60 35.27
C THR A 181 23.39 24.49 36.32
N GLU A 182 22.49 23.51 36.27
CA GLU A 182 22.53 22.34 37.15
C GLU A 182 23.79 21.48 36.97
N LEU A 183 24.24 21.30 35.72
CA LEU A 183 25.47 20.56 35.41
C LEU A 183 26.73 21.32 35.86
N ALA A 184 26.71 22.65 35.86
CA ALA A 184 27.81 23.47 36.36
C ALA A 184 27.90 23.54 37.90
N CYS A 185 26.87 23.06 38.62
CA CYS A 185 26.80 23.15 40.07
C CYS A 185 27.88 22.30 40.77
N LYS A 186 28.85 22.98 41.41
CA LYS A 186 29.98 22.35 42.11
C LYS A 186 29.61 21.58 43.38
N HIS A 187 28.38 21.74 43.88
CA HIS A 187 27.89 21.00 45.06
C HIS A 187 27.59 19.51 44.79
N ARG A 188 27.63 19.07 43.52
CA ARG A 188 27.42 17.66 43.12
C ARG A 188 28.72 17.03 42.63
N THR A 189 28.95 15.77 42.97
CA THR A 189 30.11 15.01 42.48
C THR A 189 30.06 14.85 40.95
N PRO A 190 31.20 14.75 40.26
CA PRO A 190 31.26 14.52 38.81
C PRO A 190 30.37 13.35 38.33
N ALA A 191 30.46 12.21 39.02
CA ALA A 191 29.65 11.02 38.69
C ALA A 191 28.13 11.25 38.76
N ARG A 192 27.65 12.07 39.71
CA ARG A 192 26.22 12.42 39.79
C ARG A 192 25.80 13.34 38.65
N ARG A 193 26.66 14.30 38.27
CA ARG A 193 26.42 15.23 37.16
C ARG A 193 26.40 14.52 35.81
N GLU A 194 27.31 13.56 35.58
CA GLU A 194 27.31 12.72 34.37
C GLU A 194 26.06 11.84 34.27
N ARG A 195 25.59 11.28 35.38
CA ARG A 195 24.32 10.53 35.40
C ARG A 195 23.13 11.42 35.04
N GLN A 196 23.11 12.67 35.52
CA GLN A 196 22.08 13.64 35.17
C GLN A 196 22.13 14.02 33.68
N LEU A 197 23.32 14.26 33.13
CA LEU A 197 23.52 14.52 31.70
C LEU A 197 22.95 13.38 30.84
N ARG A 198 23.26 12.12 31.18
CA ARG A 198 22.69 10.95 30.47
C ARG A 198 21.16 10.92 30.54
N ASN A 199 20.59 11.19 31.70
CA ASN A 199 19.13 11.23 31.86
C ASN A 199 18.50 12.36 31.03
N PHE A 200 19.10 13.56 31.00
CA PHE A 200 18.62 14.68 30.19
C PHE A 200 18.68 14.37 28.70
N LEU A 201 19.80 13.84 28.21
CA LEU A 201 19.93 13.45 26.81
C LEU A 201 18.89 12.40 26.40
N HIS A 202 18.56 11.47 27.30
CA HIS A 202 17.51 10.49 27.05
C HIS A 202 16.11 11.14 27.02
N GLN A 203 15.79 11.99 28.01
CA GLN A 203 14.49 12.65 28.14
C GLN A 203 14.24 13.69 27.03
N HIS A 204 15.29 14.29 26.47
CA HIS A 204 15.19 15.38 25.50
C HIS A 204 15.53 14.97 24.04
N GLN A 205 15.38 13.70 23.68
CA GLN A 205 15.58 13.18 22.31
C GLN A 205 14.97 14.07 21.21
N ARG A 206 13.71 14.51 21.39
CA ARG A 206 13.02 15.36 20.40
C ARG A 206 13.67 16.74 20.21
N ARG A 207 14.33 17.30 21.24
CA ARG A 207 15.07 18.57 21.12
C ARG A 207 16.35 18.36 20.30
N ILE A 208 17.05 17.25 20.55
CA ILE A 208 18.26 16.86 19.83
C ILE A 208 17.97 16.67 18.34
N GLU A 209 16.91 15.94 18.00
CA GLU A 209 16.46 15.77 16.61
C GLU A 209 16.10 17.11 15.96
N ARG A 210 15.30 17.94 16.64
CA ARG A 210 14.93 19.28 16.14
C ARG A 210 16.15 20.17 15.90
N TYR A 211 17.16 20.08 16.76
CA TYR A 211 18.40 20.84 16.59
C TYR A 211 19.09 20.46 15.28
N ILE A 212 19.30 19.15 15.03
CA ILE A 212 19.85 18.65 13.76
C ILE A 212 19.02 19.17 12.58
N PHE A 213 17.70 18.97 12.62
CA PHE A 213 16.79 19.37 11.55
C PHE A 213 16.81 20.87 11.25
N SER A 214 17.01 21.71 12.28
CA SER A 214 17.07 23.17 12.11
C SER A 214 18.35 23.65 11.43
N ARG A 215 19.43 22.86 11.49
CA ARG A 215 20.74 23.18 10.91
C ARG A 215 20.99 22.50 9.56
N LEU A 216 20.18 21.50 9.19
CA LEU A 216 20.24 20.87 7.89
C LEU A 216 19.74 21.82 6.80
N ASP A 217 20.58 22.11 5.81
CA ASP A 217 20.12 22.71 4.57
C ASP A 217 19.35 21.67 3.75
N ARG A 218 18.05 21.58 4.02
CA ARG A 218 17.14 20.65 3.33
C ARG A 218 17.08 20.87 1.81
N LYS A 219 17.42 22.07 1.32
CA LYS A 219 17.44 22.35 -0.13
C LYS A 219 18.69 21.81 -0.81
N ALA A 220 19.78 21.65 -0.07
CA ALA A 220 21.01 21.04 -0.57
C ALA A 220 20.95 19.49 -0.61
N LEU A 221 19.94 18.87 0.02
CA LEU A 221 19.84 17.42 0.08
C LEU A 221 19.32 16.80 -1.22
N TRP A 222 18.51 17.52 -1.98
CA TRP A 222 17.89 17.07 -3.23
C TRP A 222 17.31 18.26 -4.00
N ASP A 223 17.07 18.09 -5.31
CA ASP A 223 16.49 19.13 -6.17
C ASP A 223 14.98 19.32 -5.94
N ARG A 224 14.66 20.03 -4.85
CA ARG A 224 13.28 20.37 -4.49
C ARG A 224 12.61 21.24 -5.55
N ASP A 225 13.32 22.21 -6.11
CA ASP A 225 12.72 23.22 -6.97
C ASP A 225 12.42 22.64 -8.36
N GLY A 226 13.33 21.82 -8.92
CA GLY A 226 13.07 21.07 -10.15
C GLY A 226 11.91 20.08 -10.01
N PHE A 227 11.79 19.40 -8.87
CA PHE A 227 10.61 18.56 -8.58
C PHE A 227 9.32 19.37 -8.50
N LEU A 228 9.31 20.49 -7.77
CA LEU A 228 8.13 21.35 -7.64
C LEU A 228 7.71 21.95 -8.99
N GLN A 229 8.66 22.35 -9.83
CA GLN A 229 8.39 22.81 -11.18
C GLN A 229 7.71 21.72 -12.03
N ALA A 230 8.19 20.48 -11.97
CA ALA A 230 7.57 19.35 -12.67
C ALA A 230 6.14 19.07 -12.15
N VAL A 231 5.93 19.14 -10.83
CA VAL A 231 4.59 19.00 -10.23
C VAL A 231 3.64 20.10 -10.71
N VAL A 232 4.09 21.35 -10.73
CA VAL A 232 3.28 22.48 -11.21
C VAL A 232 2.95 22.31 -12.69
N ALA A 233 3.93 21.95 -13.52
CA ALA A 233 3.73 21.72 -14.95
C ALA A 233 2.73 20.57 -15.20
N SER A 234 2.85 19.46 -14.47
CA SER A 234 1.93 18.31 -14.60
C SER A 234 0.51 18.64 -14.15
N ARG A 235 0.36 19.45 -13.09
CA ARG A 235 -0.96 19.94 -12.64
C ARG A 235 -1.58 20.90 -13.64
N HIS A 236 -0.79 21.81 -14.20
CA HIS A 236 -1.25 22.74 -15.22
C HIS A 236 -1.79 21.98 -16.44
N LEU A 237 -1.00 21.03 -16.96
CA LEU A 237 -1.41 20.20 -18.09
C LEU A 237 -2.67 19.37 -17.77
N ALA A 238 -2.78 18.80 -16.56
CA ALA A 238 -3.99 18.09 -16.13
C ALA A 238 -5.22 19.01 -16.19
N LYS A 239 -5.09 20.26 -15.74
CA LYS A 239 -6.16 21.26 -15.78
C LYS A 239 -6.54 21.63 -17.22
N GLU A 240 -5.56 21.88 -18.08
CA GLU A 240 -5.80 22.18 -19.52
C GLU A 240 -6.56 21.05 -20.23
N LEU A 241 -6.30 19.80 -19.85
CA LEU A 241 -6.96 18.62 -20.41
C LEU A 241 -8.31 18.29 -19.74
N GLY A 242 -8.70 19.03 -18.70
CA GLY A 242 -9.94 18.79 -17.94
C GLY A 242 -9.88 17.53 -17.06
N LEU A 243 -8.72 17.19 -16.52
CA LEU A 243 -8.46 16.02 -15.65
C LEU A 243 -8.45 16.39 -14.14
N GLU A 244 -9.26 17.37 -13.74
CA GLU A 244 -9.26 17.89 -12.35
C GLU A 244 -10.01 16.98 -11.36
N GLY A 245 -10.78 16.01 -11.85
CA GLY A 245 -11.54 15.06 -11.05
C GLY A 245 -11.30 13.61 -11.46
N ASP A 246 -12.23 12.75 -11.06
CA ASP A 246 -12.23 11.34 -11.42
C ASP A 246 -12.61 11.18 -12.89
N VAL A 247 -11.72 10.57 -13.66
CA VAL A 247 -11.88 10.36 -15.09
C VAL A 247 -11.89 8.86 -15.34
N SER A 248 -13.02 8.37 -15.84
CA SER A 248 -13.15 6.97 -16.20
C SER A 248 -12.71 6.73 -17.64
N PHE A 249 -11.98 5.65 -17.84
CA PHE A 249 -11.56 5.14 -19.13
C PHE A 249 -11.73 3.63 -19.14
N ALA A 250 -11.90 3.07 -20.32
CA ALA A 250 -12.19 1.67 -20.48
C ALA A 250 -11.05 1.00 -21.25
N ARG A 251 -10.67 -0.20 -20.81
CA ARG A 251 -9.81 -1.09 -21.60
C ARG A 251 -10.55 -2.39 -21.84
N ARG A 252 -10.36 -2.97 -23.03
CA ARG A 252 -10.88 -4.31 -23.28
C ARG A 252 -10.24 -5.26 -22.27
N LEU A 253 -11.07 -6.08 -21.63
CA LEU A 253 -10.63 -7.08 -20.68
C LEU A 253 -10.37 -8.38 -21.44
N ASP A 254 -9.09 -8.65 -21.69
CA ASP A 254 -8.68 -9.88 -22.34
C ASP A 254 -8.90 -11.09 -21.43
N ARG A 255 -9.06 -12.25 -22.06
CA ARG A 255 -9.18 -13.52 -21.34
C ARG A 255 -7.89 -13.75 -20.53
N PRO A 256 -7.98 -14.09 -19.23
CA PRO A 256 -6.83 -14.47 -18.44
C PRO A 256 -6.06 -15.63 -19.10
N GLU A 257 -4.74 -15.49 -19.19
CA GLU A 257 -3.86 -16.57 -19.63
C GLU A 257 -3.66 -17.57 -18.50
N LEU A 258 -3.86 -18.87 -18.80
CA LEU A 258 -3.55 -19.94 -17.86
C LEU A 258 -2.04 -20.18 -17.84
N GLY A 259 -1.42 -19.87 -16.71
CA GLY A 259 -0.06 -20.23 -16.40
C GLY A 259 0.10 -21.70 -16.02
N ALA A 260 1.29 -22.04 -15.52
CA ALA A 260 1.57 -23.37 -14.99
C ALA A 260 0.55 -23.77 -13.92
N TYR A 261 0.20 -25.06 -13.89
CA TYR A 261 -0.75 -25.64 -12.92
C TYR A 261 -2.16 -25.01 -12.93
N GLY A 262 -2.54 -24.35 -14.03
CA GLY A 262 -3.87 -23.74 -14.17
C GLY A 262 -4.03 -22.44 -13.39
N THR A 263 -2.94 -21.72 -13.14
CA THR A 263 -2.96 -20.45 -12.41
C THR A 263 -3.26 -19.25 -13.31
N ILE A 264 -3.88 -18.22 -12.75
CA ILE A 264 -4.10 -16.91 -13.37
C ILE A 264 -3.61 -15.80 -12.44
N GLY A 265 -3.18 -14.69 -13.04
CA GLY A 265 -2.72 -13.51 -12.31
C GLY A 265 -3.86 -12.54 -11.97
N PHE A 266 -3.85 -12.04 -10.74
CA PHE A 266 -4.69 -10.93 -10.27
C PHE A 266 -3.78 -9.86 -9.66
N GLY A 267 -3.34 -8.89 -10.47
CA GLY A 267 -2.35 -7.89 -10.05
C GLY A 267 -1.01 -8.56 -9.69
N SER A 268 -0.58 -8.44 -8.44
CA SER A 268 0.67 -9.06 -7.94
C SER A 268 0.47 -10.46 -7.33
N GLN A 269 -0.72 -11.03 -7.46
CA GLN A 269 -1.11 -12.27 -6.80
C GLN A 269 -1.51 -13.34 -7.84
N LEU A 270 -1.43 -14.61 -7.44
CA LEU A 270 -1.80 -15.75 -8.27
C LEU A 270 -2.98 -16.49 -7.65
N ALA A 271 -3.84 -17.04 -8.49
CA ALA A 271 -4.87 -17.97 -8.06
C ALA A 271 -5.00 -19.13 -9.05
N GLN A 272 -5.24 -20.33 -8.56
CA GLN A 272 -5.51 -21.52 -9.37
C GLN A 272 -6.97 -21.54 -9.78
N VAL A 273 -7.27 -21.68 -11.06
CA VAL A 273 -8.65 -21.77 -11.55
C VAL A 273 -9.19 -23.17 -11.30
N CYS A 274 -10.24 -23.29 -10.49
CA CYS A 274 -10.84 -24.59 -10.16
C CYS A 274 -11.56 -25.21 -11.37
N ASN A 275 -12.10 -24.39 -12.26
CA ASN A 275 -12.74 -24.81 -13.51
C ASN A 275 -12.15 -24.06 -14.72
N PRO A 276 -11.08 -24.57 -15.35
CA PRO A 276 -10.46 -23.94 -16.51
C PRO A 276 -11.38 -23.81 -17.73
N GLU A 277 -12.39 -24.68 -17.88
CA GLU A 277 -13.34 -24.63 -18.99
C GLU A 277 -14.16 -23.34 -18.99
N ALA A 278 -14.35 -22.72 -17.82
CA ALA A 278 -15.02 -21.43 -17.71
C ALA A 278 -14.32 -20.34 -18.56
N LEU A 279 -13.02 -20.46 -18.83
CA LEU A 279 -12.27 -19.52 -19.67
C LEU A 279 -12.50 -19.72 -21.17
N GLN A 280 -13.10 -20.83 -21.62
CA GLN A 280 -13.35 -21.08 -23.04
C GLN A 280 -14.43 -20.15 -23.61
N ALA A 281 -15.43 -19.81 -22.80
CA ALA A 281 -16.54 -18.92 -23.17
C ALA A 281 -16.33 -17.50 -22.61
N TRP A 282 -15.15 -16.90 -22.82
CA TRP A 282 -14.85 -15.56 -22.29
C TRP A 282 -15.66 -14.48 -23.04
N PRO A 283 -16.58 -13.76 -22.37
CA PRO A 283 -17.38 -12.75 -23.05
C PRO A 283 -16.55 -11.50 -23.35
N THR A 284 -16.97 -10.74 -24.36
CA THR A 284 -16.39 -9.43 -24.63
C THR A 284 -16.79 -8.45 -23.52
N MET A 285 -15.79 -7.96 -22.77
CA MET A 285 -15.98 -7.08 -21.63
C MET A 285 -14.95 -5.94 -21.66
N TRP A 286 -15.27 -4.84 -20.99
CA TRP A 286 -14.38 -3.70 -20.80
C TRP A 286 -14.27 -3.40 -19.31
N GLU A 287 -13.06 -3.41 -18.79
CA GLU A 287 -12.80 -2.95 -17.44
C GLU A 287 -12.91 -1.43 -17.41
N LEU A 288 -13.76 -0.90 -16.53
CA LEU A 288 -13.89 0.54 -16.33
C LEU A 288 -12.94 0.97 -15.22
N LEU A 289 -11.84 1.57 -15.62
CA LEU A 289 -10.86 2.13 -14.71
C LEU A 289 -11.17 3.59 -14.44
N THR A 290 -10.89 4.06 -13.23
CA THR A 290 -11.03 5.48 -12.87
C THR A 290 -9.70 6.01 -12.34
N LEU A 291 -9.29 7.16 -12.85
CA LEU A 291 -8.06 7.82 -12.44
C LEU A 291 -8.33 9.28 -12.11
N ASN A 292 -7.74 9.74 -11.01
CA ASN A 292 -7.71 11.15 -10.63
C ASN A 292 -6.27 11.67 -10.73
N ALA A 293 -6.00 12.52 -11.72
CA ALA A 293 -4.65 12.99 -12.03
C ALA A 293 -4.05 13.79 -10.86
N LEU A 294 -4.85 14.65 -10.23
CA LEU A 294 -4.41 15.48 -9.11
C LEU A 294 -4.13 14.65 -7.85
N GLN A 295 -4.97 13.65 -7.57
CA GLN A 295 -4.73 12.70 -6.49
C GLN A 295 -3.46 11.88 -6.72
N ARG A 296 -3.24 11.40 -7.95
CA ARG A 296 -2.02 10.65 -8.33
C ARG A 296 -0.76 11.48 -8.09
N ILE A 297 -0.73 12.74 -8.55
CA ILE A 297 0.38 13.68 -8.30
C ILE A 297 0.58 13.91 -6.80
N ARG A 298 -0.51 14.04 -6.02
CA ARG A 298 -0.44 14.22 -4.57
C ARG A 298 0.14 12.99 -3.87
N GLN A 299 -0.25 11.79 -4.29
CA GLN A 299 0.27 10.52 -3.76
C GLN A 299 1.78 10.41 -4.01
N THR A 300 2.24 10.68 -5.23
CA THR A 300 3.69 10.68 -5.56
C THR A 300 4.48 11.64 -4.67
N ARG A 301 3.93 12.82 -4.37
CA ARG A 301 4.59 13.75 -3.44
C ARG A 301 4.73 13.17 -2.02
N SER A 302 3.77 12.37 -1.58
CA SER A 302 3.80 11.73 -0.26
C SER A 302 4.73 10.50 -0.17
N GLU A 303 5.19 10.00 -1.31
CA GLU A 303 6.16 8.90 -1.38
C GLU A 303 7.57 9.37 -1.00
N ILE A 304 7.91 10.65 -1.26
CA ILE A 304 9.17 11.25 -0.83
C ILE A 304 9.15 11.39 0.69
N LYS A 305 9.92 10.55 1.38
CA LYS A 305 10.00 10.51 2.83
C LYS A 305 11.40 10.84 3.26
N PHE A 306 11.50 11.78 4.20
CA PHE A 306 12.78 12.03 4.86
C PHE A 306 13.18 10.77 5.62
N PRO A 307 14.31 10.12 5.29
CA PRO A 307 14.71 8.91 5.98
C PRO A 307 14.97 9.24 7.46
N TYR A 308 14.68 8.26 8.32
CA TYR A 308 14.96 8.38 9.75
C TYR A 308 16.43 8.03 10.01
N PHE A 309 17.14 8.87 10.76
CA PHE A 309 18.59 8.78 10.94
C PHE A 309 18.96 8.58 12.42
N PHE A 310 18.65 7.40 12.96
CA PHE A 310 18.92 7.07 14.37
C PHE A 310 20.40 7.25 14.76
N GLY A 311 21.33 6.77 13.92
CA GLY A 311 22.77 6.83 14.20
C GLY A 311 23.32 8.25 14.36
N ALA A 312 22.74 9.21 13.65
CA ALA A 312 23.13 10.62 13.77
C ALA A 312 22.71 11.25 15.10
N VAL A 313 21.58 10.80 15.68
CA VAL A 313 21.18 11.25 17.02
C VAL A 313 22.11 10.69 18.08
N GLU A 314 22.58 9.45 17.91
CA GLU A 314 23.58 8.86 18.81
C GLU A 314 24.93 9.58 18.73
N GLN A 315 25.40 9.86 17.51
CA GLN A 315 26.62 10.65 17.29
C GLN A 315 26.50 12.05 17.91
N LEU A 316 25.35 12.71 17.76
CA LEU A 316 25.10 13.99 18.40
C LEU A 316 25.11 13.87 19.93
N ARG A 317 24.42 12.88 20.50
CA ARG A 317 24.43 12.62 21.95
C ARG A 317 25.85 12.41 22.48
N LYS A 318 26.68 11.68 21.75
CA LYS A 318 28.10 11.47 22.08
C LYS A 318 28.86 12.80 22.08
N LYS A 319 28.76 13.58 21.01
CA LYS A 319 29.41 14.89 20.89
C LYS A 319 28.98 15.87 21.99
N VAL A 320 27.69 15.95 22.27
CA VAL A 320 27.13 16.80 23.35
C VAL A 320 27.61 16.33 24.71
N THR A 321 27.74 15.02 24.92
CA THR A 321 28.28 14.44 26.16
C THR A 321 29.72 14.88 26.37
N GLU A 322 30.57 14.71 25.35
CA GLU A 322 31.98 15.10 25.39
C GLU A 322 32.13 16.60 25.69
N LEU A 323 31.40 17.45 24.97
CA LEU A 323 31.42 18.89 25.18
C LEU A 323 30.90 19.30 26.57
N ALA A 324 29.81 18.69 27.06
CA ALA A 324 29.26 19.02 28.37
C ALA A 324 30.15 18.55 29.53
N ILE A 325 30.83 17.41 29.39
CA ILE A 325 31.83 16.96 30.37
C ILE A 325 32.98 17.96 30.43
N ALA A 326 33.55 18.29 29.27
CA ALA A 326 34.65 19.26 29.16
C ALA A 326 34.27 20.66 29.69
N THR A 327 33.04 21.11 29.46
CA THR A 327 32.62 22.48 29.80
C THR A 327 32.17 22.61 31.25
N PHE A 328 31.41 21.65 31.79
CA PHE A 328 30.70 21.82 33.07
C PHE A 328 31.17 20.87 34.18
N ILE A 329 31.60 19.65 33.82
CA ILE A 329 31.81 18.57 34.81
C ILE A 329 33.28 18.48 35.23
N ALA A 330 34.18 18.50 34.25
CA ALA A 330 35.61 18.29 34.42
C ALA A 330 36.44 19.27 33.56
N PRO A 331 36.34 20.59 33.80
CA PRO A 331 37.04 21.60 33.00
C PRO A 331 38.57 21.51 33.09
N ASP A 332 39.09 20.91 34.17
CA ASP A 332 40.53 20.86 34.46
C ASP A 332 41.25 19.61 33.90
N ILE A 333 40.54 18.73 33.19
CA ILE A 333 41.09 17.44 32.69
C ILE A 333 41.65 17.55 31.25
N ILE A 334 41.44 18.66 30.54
CA ILE A 334 41.76 18.79 29.09
C ILE A 334 42.71 19.98 28.78
N GLN A 335 43.46 20.51 29.75
CA GLN A 335 44.51 21.50 29.47
C GLN A 335 45.85 20.86 29.14
#